data_AF-A0A371DM31-F1
#
_entry.id   AF-A0A371DM31-F1
#
_cell.length_a   1.000
_cell.length_b   1.000
_cell.length_c   1.000
_cell.angle_alpha   90.00
_cell.angle_beta   90.00
_cell.angle_gamma   90.00
#
_symmetry.space_group_name_H-M   'P 1'
#
loop_
_entity.id
_entity.type
_entity.pdbx_description
1 polymer ?
#
loop_
_entity_poly.entity_id
_entity_poly.type
_entity_poly.pdbx_seq_one_letter_code
_entity_poly.pdbx_strand_id
1 'polypeptide(L)'
;MPVHAVSLHVQAFSTSASRSADMAKLLLIGRLGKDPELRYTKSNKEYVSYTIATANNTIGLPEGTQPTTTWHNLLSFNPSSNNYLRTLKKGSLVYVEANFELRQPDPNADPDSPEGQRQIFLRHETIRVLRTPPRHEDEPDAE
;
A
#
# COMPACT_ATOMS: atom_id res chain seq x y z
N MET A 1 3.46 -67.47 -3.66
CA MET A 1 2.41 -66.53 -3.18
C MET A 1 3.02 -65.58 -2.16
N PRO A 2 3.34 -64.32 -2.48
CA PRO A 2 3.58 -63.29 -1.47
C PRO A 2 2.40 -62.29 -1.43
N VAL A 3 1.84 -62.09 -0.24
CA VAL A 3 0.82 -61.08 0.04
C VAL A 3 1.51 -59.74 0.30
N HIS A 4 1.26 -58.74 -0.54
CA HIS A 4 1.70 -57.36 -0.28
C HIS A 4 0.72 -56.69 0.69
N ALA A 5 1.22 -56.28 1.86
CA ALA A 5 0.48 -55.44 2.80
C ALA A 5 0.47 -53.98 2.30
N VAL A 6 -0.72 -53.42 2.10
CA VAL A 6 -0.91 -52.00 1.76
C VAL A 6 -0.86 -51.19 3.06
N SER A 7 0.14 -50.31 3.20
CA SER A 7 0.23 -49.37 4.30
C SER A 7 -0.68 -48.16 4.04
N LEU A 8 -1.82 -48.10 4.75
CA LEU A 8 -2.69 -46.93 4.79
C LEU A 8 -2.09 -45.87 5.72
N HIS A 9 -1.48 -44.83 5.15
CA HIS A 9 -1.08 -43.65 5.90
C HIS A 9 -2.30 -42.75 6.11
N VAL A 10 -2.94 -42.84 7.27
CA VAL A 10 -3.92 -41.83 7.71
C VAL A 10 -3.14 -40.58 8.10
N GLN A 11 -3.22 -39.53 7.28
CA GLN A 11 -2.71 -38.22 7.67
C GLN A 11 -3.72 -37.56 8.61
N ALA A 12 -3.33 -37.37 9.87
CA ALA A 12 -4.12 -36.62 10.84
C ALA A 12 -3.99 -35.12 10.53
N PHE A 13 -5.12 -34.44 10.35
CA PHE A 13 -5.14 -32.98 10.22
C PHE A 13 -4.80 -32.33 11.57
N SER A 14 -3.83 -31.41 11.55
CA SER A 14 -3.39 -30.64 12.72
C SER A 14 -4.52 -29.77 13.28
N THR A 15 -4.83 -29.89 14.57
CA THR A 15 -5.85 -29.09 15.28
C THR A 15 -5.27 -27.87 15.99
N SER A 16 -4.04 -27.46 15.67
CA SER A 16 -3.50 -26.21 16.19
C SER A 16 -4.24 -25.05 15.54
N ALA A 17 -4.90 -24.21 16.34
CA ALA A 17 -5.58 -23.00 15.89
C ALA A 17 -4.73 -22.28 14.85
N SER A 18 -5.32 -21.93 13.70
CA SER A 18 -4.68 -21.12 12.66
C SER A 18 -4.21 -19.81 13.29
N ARG A 19 -3.00 -19.79 13.82
CA ARG A 19 -2.27 -18.55 14.03
C ARG A 19 -2.13 -18.02 12.62
N SER A 20 -2.93 -17.02 12.23
CA SER A 20 -2.54 -16.16 11.12
C SER A 20 -1.23 -15.51 11.54
N ALA A 21 -0.13 -16.20 11.25
CA ALA A 21 1.22 -15.81 11.61
C ALA A 21 1.88 -14.99 10.50
N ASP A 22 1.21 -14.89 9.35
CA ASP A 22 1.74 -14.21 8.17
C ASP A 22 1.25 -12.75 8.14
N MET A 23 2.18 -11.81 8.29
CA MET A 23 1.92 -10.38 8.21
C MET A 23 2.97 -9.72 7.32
N ALA A 24 2.51 -8.99 6.30
CA ALA A 24 3.35 -8.16 5.46
C ALA A 24 2.95 -6.69 5.65
N LYS A 25 3.85 -5.90 6.25
CA LYS A 25 3.61 -4.48 6.56
C LYS A 25 4.65 -3.61 5.86
N LEU A 26 4.20 -2.48 5.32
CA LEU A 26 5.02 -1.41 4.77
C LEU A 26 4.90 -0.17 5.67
N LEU A 27 6.04 0.39 6.04
CA LEU A 27 6.19 1.58 6.86
C LEU A 27 6.75 2.70 5.98
N LEU A 28 6.04 3.82 5.86
CA LEU A 28 6.43 4.94 5.01
C LEU A 28 6.52 6.23 5.83
N ILE A 29 7.58 7.00 5.61
CA ILE A 29 7.63 8.41 5.97
C ILE A 29 7.87 9.18 4.67
N GLY A 30 6.91 10.03 4.31
CA GLY A 30 6.95 10.72 3.02
C GLY A 30 5.93 11.83 2.93
N ARG A 31 5.89 12.51 1.79
CA ARG A 31 4.95 13.61 1.55
C ARG A 31 3.77 13.16 0.72
N LEU A 32 2.58 13.67 1.03
CA LEU A 32 1.42 13.52 0.15
C LEU A 32 1.70 14.21 -1.20
N GLY A 33 1.62 13.45 -2.29
CA GLY A 33 1.81 13.97 -3.64
C GLY A 33 0.67 14.88 -4.10
N LYS A 34 -0.52 14.61 -3.59
CA LYS A 34 -1.77 15.31 -3.88
C LYS A 34 -2.75 15.15 -2.72
N ASP A 35 -3.83 15.92 -2.74
CA ASP A 35 -4.94 15.77 -1.80
C ASP A 35 -5.56 14.36 -1.95
N PRO A 36 -5.88 13.64 -0.86
CA PRO A 36 -6.54 12.34 -0.95
C PRO A 36 -7.90 12.41 -1.64
N GLU A 37 -8.15 11.48 -2.56
CA GLU A 37 -9.33 11.48 -3.43
C GLU A 37 -10.32 10.38 -3.03
N LEU A 38 -11.61 10.74 -2.92
CA LEU A 38 -12.70 9.78 -2.79
C LEU A 38 -13.00 9.16 -4.15
N ARG A 39 -13.11 7.83 -4.19
CA ARG A 39 -13.39 7.06 -5.40
C ARG A 39 -14.37 5.93 -5.09
N TYR A 40 -14.93 5.35 -6.15
CA TYR A 40 -15.86 4.23 -6.07
C TYR A 40 -15.37 3.05 -6.90
N THR A 41 -15.55 1.84 -6.40
CA THR A 41 -15.31 0.63 -7.17
C THR A 41 -16.42 0.40 -8.19
N LYS A 42 -16.22 -0.54 -9.13
CA LYS A 42 -17.28 -1.00 -10.05
C LYS A 42 -18.52 -1.50 -9.32
N SER A 43 -18.37 -2.01 -8.10
CA SER A 43 -19.46 -2.46 -7.22
C SER A 43 -20.02 -1.34 -6.34
N ASN A 44 -19.76 -0.08 -6.68
CA ASN A 44 -20.18 1.12 -5.95
C ASN A 44 -19.71 1.19 -4.48
N LYS A 45 -18.57 0.55 -4.16
CA LYS A 45 -17.97 0.65 -2.83
C LYS A 45 -17.04 1.85 -2.77
N GLU A 46 -17.24 2.70 -1.77
CA GLU A 46 -16.39 3.87 -1.53
C GLU A 46 -14.99 3.47 -1.04
N TYR A 47 -13.97 4.18 -1.54
CA TYR A 47 -12.60 4.11 -1.03
C TYR A 47 -11.87 5.44 -1.22
N VAL A 48 -10.87 5.71 -0.39
CA VAL A 48 -9.95 6.84 -0.57
C VAL A 48 -8.63 6.34 -1.16
N SER A 49 -8.12 7.03 -2.17
CA SER A 49 -6.80 6.81 -2.75
C SER A 49 -5.90 8.03 -2.53
N TYR A 50 -4.65 7.79 -2.15
CA TYR A 50 -3.65 8.83 -1.96
C TYR A 50 -2.25 8.32 -2.29
N THR A 51 -1.36 9.25 -2.62
CA THR A 51 0.00 8.92 -3.07
C THR A 51 1.04 9.53 -2.13
N ILE A 52 2.03 8.74 -1.74
CA ILE A 52 3.14 9.16 -0.89
C ILE A 52 4.43 9.16 -1.70
N ALA A 53 5.14 10.29 -1.70
CA ALA A 53 6.49 10.40 -2.22
C ALA A 53 7.51 10.08 -1.13
N THR A 54 8.40 9.12 -1.39
CA THR A 54 9.61 8.87 -0.59
C THR A 54 10.84 9.09 -1.45
N ALA A 55 11.86 9.75 -0.91
CA ALA A 55 13.15 9.87 -1.58
C ALA A 55 14.09 8.77 -1.05
N ASN A 56 14.65 7.97 -1.95
CA ASN A 56 15.75 7.09 -1.56
C ASN A 56 17.02 7.95 -1.59
N ASN A 57 17.57 8.27 -0.43
CA ASN A 57 18.89 8.87 -0.36
C ASN A 57 19.88 7.78 -0.72
N THR A 58 20.52 7.98 -1.85
CA THR A 58 21.35 6.98 -2.52
C THR A 58 22.71 6.96 -1.87
N ILE A 59 22.82 6.20 -0.79
CA ILE A 59 24.11 5.83 -0.22
C ILE A 59 24.84 5.01 -1.29
N GLY A 60 25.94 5.54 -1.83
CA GLY A 60 26.80 4.84 -2.78
C GLY A 60 26.55 5.09 -4.27
N LEU A 61 25.70 6.07 -4.65
CA LEU A 61 25.68 6.51 -6.05
C LEU A 61 26.83 7.49 -6.35
N PRO A 62 27.37 7.47 -7.58
CA PRO A 62 28.44 8.38 -7.99
C PRO A 62 28.03 9.84 -7.82
N GLU A 63 29.04 10.68 -7.59
CA GLU A 63 28.89 12.12 -7.41
C GLU A 63 28.10 12.73 -8.58
N GLY A 64 27.03 13.47 -8.26
CA GLY A 64 26.11 14.06 -9.25
C GLY A 64 24.82 13.26 -9.51
N THR A 65 24.60 12.12 -8.87
CA THR A 65 23.34 11.38 -9.05
C THR A 65 22.19 12.01 -8.27
N GLN A 66 21.13 12.39 -8.99
CA GLN A 66 19.94 12.98 -8.38
C GLN A 66 19.16 11.94 -7.56
N PRO A 67 18.64 12.31 -6.37
CA PRO A 67 17.84 11.40 -5.56
C PRO A 67 16.57 10.97 -6.32
N THR A 68 16.37 9.66 -6.43
CA THR A 68 15.17 9.12 -7.09
C THR A 68 14.01 9.10 -6.13
N THR A 69 12.88 9.66 -6.57
CA THR A 69 11.61 9.64 -5.82
C THR A 69 10.81 8.40 -6.18
N THR A 70 10.41 7.62 -5.17
CA THR A 70 9.46 6.52 -5.30
C THR A 70 8.07 7.00 -4.90
N TRP A 71 7.07 6.66 -5.72
CA TRP A 71 5.66 7.00 -5.49
C TRP A 71 4.89 5.77 -5.07
N HIS A 72 4.31 5.80 -3.87
CA HIS A 72 3.52 4.72 -3.31
C HIS A 72 2.05 5.09 -3.41
N ASN A 73 1.23 4.27 -4.06
CA ASN A 73 -0.22 4.49 -4.13
C ASN A 73 -0.94 3.63 -3.09
N LEU A 74 -1.68 4.27 -2.19
CA LEU A 74 -2.36 3.62 -1.08
C LEU A 74 -3.88 3.74 -1.22
N LEU A 75 -4.56 2.73 -0.69
CA LEU A 75 -6.01 2.57 -0.77
C LEU A 75 -6.59 2.36 0.65
N SER A 76 -7.63 3.10 1.00
CA SER A 76 -8.41 2.92 2.23
C SER A 76 -9.86 2.60 1.89
N PHE A 77 -10.38 1.50 2.43
CA PHE A 77 -11.79 1.12 2.32
C PHE A 77 -12.55 1.33 3.64
N ASN A 78 -11.89 1.84 4.68
CA ASN A 78 -12.51 2.05 5.99
C ASN A 78 -13.17 3.45 6.02
N PRO A 79 -14.50 3.56 6.21
CA PRO A 79 -15.18 4.86 6.19
C PRO A 79 -14.65 5.86 7.23
N SER A 80 -14.29 5.40 8.43
CA SER A 80 -13.72 6.25 9.48
C SER A 80 -12.36 6.81 9.06
N SER A 81 -11.49 5.95 8.51
CA SER A 81 -10.20 6.38 7.96
C SER A 81 -10.39 7.32 6.76
N ASN A 82 -11.38 7.06 5.90
CA ASN A 82 -11.64 7.87 4.70
C ASN A 82 -11.98 9.31 5.06
N ASN A 83 -12.83 9.53 6.06
CA ASN A 83 -13.18 10.87 6.52
C ASN A 83 -11.94 11.65 6.99
N TYR A 84 -11.07 11.02 7.79
CA TYR A 84 -9.83 11.64 8.24
C TYR A 84 -8.82 11.87 7.10
N LEU A 85 -8.64 10.89 6.20
CA LEU A 85 -7.73 11.03 5.06
C LEU A 85 -8.11 12.22 4.19
N ARG A 86 -9.40 12.45 3.98
CA ARG A 86 -9.90 13.58 3.17
C ARG A 86 -9.63 14.96 3.79
N THR A 87 -9.31 15.05 5.08
CA THR A 87 -8.91 16.33 5.70
C THR A 87 -7.43 16.67 5.44
N LEU A 88 -6.64 15.70 4.96
CA LEU A 88 -5.21 15.90 4.71
C LEU A 88 -4.98 16.67 3.42
N LYS A 89 -3.85 17.39 3.37
CA LYS A 89 -3.48 18.24 2.24
C LYS A 89 -2.17 17.81 1.59
N LYS A 90 -2.08 18.00 0.27
CA LYS A 90 -0.86 17.86 -0.52
C LYS A 90 0.33 18.48 0.19
N GLY A 91 1.47 17.80 0.15
CA GLY A 91 2.71 18.26 0.77
C GLY A 91 2.84 17.95 2.25
N SER A 92 1.78 17.49 2.93
CA SER A 92 1.88 17.07 4.33
C SER A 92 2.88 15.93 4.46
N LEU A 93 3.81 16.06 5.41
CA LEU A 93 4.72 15.01 5.81
C LEU A 93 3.95 14.06 6.73
N VAL A 94 3.92 12.78 6.36
CA VAL A 94 3.12 11.77 7.05
C VAL A 94 3.95 10.53 7.32
N TYR A 95 3.64 9.87 8.44
CA TYR A 95 3.99 8.48 8.71
C TYR A 95 2.78 7.60 8.37
N VAL A 96 3.02 6.49 7.66
CA VAL A 96 1.97 5.58 7.21
C VAL A 96 2.35 4.13 7.49
N GLU A 97 1.40 3.37 8.02
CA GLU A 97 1.43 1.92 8.05
C GLU A 97 0.42 1.37 7.04
N ALA A 98 0.88 0.41 6.23
CA ALA A 98 0.05 -0.24 5.22
C ALA A 98 0.28 -1.74 5.21
N ASN A 99 -0.78 -2.50 4.93
CA ASN A 99 -0.65 -3.89 4.54
C ASN A 99 -0.12 -3.95 3.11
N PHE A 100 0.88 -4.80 2.88
CA PHE A 100 1.45 -5.05 1.56
C PHE A 100 0.90 -6.37 1.03
N GLU A 101 0.24 -6.31 -0.12
CA GLU A 101 -0.24 -7.49 -0.84
C GLU A 101 0.27 -7.43 -2.27
N LEU A 102 0.79 -8.55 -2.74
CA LEU A 102 1.25 -8.71 -4.10
C LEU A 102 0.40 -9.77 -4.80
N ARG A 103 -0.28 -9.37 -5.86
CA ARG A 103 -0.99 -10.28 -6.75
C ARG A 103 -0.13 -10.59 -7.96
N GLN A 104 0.15 -11.88 -8.17
CA GLN A 104 0.83 -12.36 -9.36
C GLN A 104 -0.09 -12.23 -10.57
N PRO A 105 0.47 -11.98 -11.76
CA PRO A 105 -0.31 -11.98 -12.99
C PRO A 105 -0.93 -13.37 -13.22
N ASP A 106 -2.15 -13.40 -13.77
CA ASP A 106 -2.76 -14.65 -14.24
C ASP A 106 -2.05 -15.08 -15.53
N PRO A 107 -1.44 -16.29 -15.58
CA PRO A 107 -0.72 -16.74 -16.77
C PRO A 107 -1.61 -16.93 -18.00
N ASN A 108 -2.94 -16.97 -17.84
CA ASN A 108 -3.90 -17.11 -18.93
C ASN A 108 -4.57 -15.79 -19.32
N ALA A 109 -4.32 -14.70 -18.59
CA ALA A 109 -4.87 -13.40 -18.93
C ALA A 109 -4.06 -12.74 -20.05
N ASP A 110 -4.71 -11.82 -20.78
CA ASP A 110 -4.03 -10.97 -21.75
C ASP A 110 -2.93 -10.14 -21.03
N PRO A 111 -1.67 -10.12 -21.53
CA PRO A 111 -0.56 -9.39 -20.88
C PRO A 111 -0.82 -7.89 -20.72
N ASP A 112 -1.66 -7.30 -21.58
CA ASP A 112 -2.02 -5.88 -21.51
C ASP A 112 -3.24 -5.62 -20.60
N SER A 113 -3.91 -6.68 -20.14
CA SER A 113 -4.97 -6.57 -19.14
C SER A 113 -4.39 -6.31 -17.74
N PRO A 114 -5.16 -5.68 -16.84
CA PRO A 114 -4.76 -5.56 -15.44
C PRO A 114 -4.45 -6.90 -14.79
N GLU A 115 -5.14 -7.97 -15.20
CA GLU A 115 -5.01 -9.32 -14.67
C GLU A 115 -3.72 -10.00 -15.14
N GLY A 116 -3.22 -9.66 -16.34
CA GLY A 116 -1.93 -10.11 -16.87
C GLY A 116 -0.73 -9.35 -16.32
N GLN A 117 -0.95 -8.32 -15.48
CA GLN A 117 0.10 -7.52 -14.87
C GLN A 117 0.23 -7.80 -13.37
N ARG A 118 1.47 -7.70 -12.87
CA ARG A 118 1.74 -7.79 -11.43
C ARG A 118 1.13 -6.58 -10.70
N GLN A 119 0.27 -6.83 -9.73
CA GLN A 119 -0.41 -5.77 -8.98
C GLN A 119 0.10 -5.68 -7.54
N ILE A 120 0.50 -4.47 -7.13
CA ILE A 120 0.85 -4.16 -5.75
C ILE A 120 -0.35 -3.46 -5.11
N PHE A 121 -0.84 -4.02 -4.02
CA PHE A 121 -1.89 -3.46 -3.20
C PHE A 121 -1.31 -2.98 -1.87
N LEU A 122 -1.32 -1.66 -1.68
CA LEU A 122 -0.98 -1.03 -0.40
C LEU A 122 -2.26 -0.58 0.28
N ARG A 123 -2.70 -1.34 1.29
CA ARG A 123 -3.93 -1.03 2.02
C ARG A 123 -3.59 -0.23 3.26
N HIS A 124 -4.11 0.99 3.33
CA HIS A 124 -3.96 1.87 4.49
C HIS A 124 -4.40 1.17 5.78
N GLU A 125 -3.57 1.27 6.81
CA GLU A 125 -3.87 0.80 8.15
C GLU A 125 -3.89 1.97 9.15
N THR A 126 -2.86 2.82 9.13
CA THR A 126 -2.75 3.99 10.00
C THR A 126 -1.99 5.10 9.29
N ILE A 127 -2.36 6.36 9.55
CA ILE A 127 -1.63 7.54 9.11
C ILE A 127 -1.51 8.55 10.24
N ARG A 128 -0.33 9.15 10.37
CA ARG A 128 -0.07 10.24 11.32
C ARG A 128 0.56 11.40 10.56
N VAL A 129 0.00 12.60 10.73
CA VAL A 129 0.61 13.82 10.19
C VAL A 129 1.76 14.22 11.10
N LEU A 130 2.95 14.28 10.53
CA LEU A 130 4.16 14.74 11.23
C LEU A 130 4.35 16.24 11.05
N ARG A 131 4.01 16.77 9.88
CA ARG A 131 4.05 18.20 9.56
C ARG A 131 3.06 18.54 8.47
N THR A 132 2.27 19.59 8.68
CA THR A 132 1.37 20.17 7.67
C THR A 132 2.15 21.17 6.82
N PRO A 133 1.88 21.28 5.50
CA PRO A 133 2.49 22.31 4.67
C PRO A 133 2.10 23.71 5.20
N PRO A 134 2.97 24.72 5.05
CA PRO A 134 2.59 26.11 5.29
C PRO A 134 1.41 26.47 4.38
N ARG A 135 0.44 27.22 4.90
CA ARG A 135 -0.68 27.73 4.13
C ARG A 135 -0.14 28.87 3.27
N HIS A 136 -0.39 28.87 1.96
CA HIS A 136 -0.01 29.97 1.06
C HIS A 136 -0.85 31.26 1.29
N GLU A 137 -1.43 31.45 2.48
CA GLU A 137 -2.28 32.60 2.83
C GLU A 137 -1.55 33.64 3.70
N ASP A 138 -0.24 33.48 3.95
CA ASP A 138 0.56 34.41 4.76
C ASP A 138 1.47 35.32 3.91
N GLU A 139 1.24 35.43 2.59
CA GLU A 139 1.91 36.43 1.75
C GLU A 139 1.05 37.72 1.82
N PRO A 140 1.47 38.76 2.56
CA PRO A 140 0.73 40.02 2.57
C PRO A 140 0.69 40.53 1.13
N ASP A 141 -0.51 40.86 0.66
CA ASP A 141 -0.73 41.45 -0.65
C ASP A 141 0.34 42.53 -0.88
N ALA A 142 1.26 42.27 -1.82
CA ALA A 142 2.29 43.22 -2.17
C ALA A 142 1.61 44.48 -2.70
N GLU A 143 1.74 45.57 -1.93
CA GLU A 143 1.27 46.92 -2.26
C GLU A 143 1.92 47.48 -3.53
#